data_AF-A0A3Q9JH68-F1
#
_entry.id   AF-A0A3Q9JH68-F1
#
_cell.length_a   1.000
_cell.length_b   1.000
_cell.length_c   1.000
_cell.angle_alpha   90.00
_cell.angle_beta   90.00
_cell.angle_gamma   90.00
#
_symmetry.space_group_name_H-M   'P 1'
#
loop_
_entity.id
_entity.type
_entity.pdbx_description
1 polymer ?
#
loop_
_entity_poly.entity_id
_entity_poly.type
_entity_poly.pdbx_seq_one_letter_code
_entity_poly.pdbx_strand_id
1 'polypeptide(L)'
;MDYIPVDQYINMNLHVKSVVAVANTVTSVCNSIEEITISFEKAKGYITDKEFKKAISLFDDGIKKIGNQYYSTDIQDDTGMKLILANAEEKKGNLERAAYLKRNVLEARIQIFNTLNQCNKITSQTETIKYIGKAWMENNREVVLQLFLQENNGALGQAILRCKPDDPQYNEVLKHLKGLNQGERKVVLPWLDAKALI
;
A
#
# COMPACT_ATOMS: atom_id res chain seq x y z
N MET A 1 -33.83 15.68 4.90
CA MET A 1 -33.20 14.74 3.96
C MET A 1 -32.30 15.64 3.16
N ASP A 2 -31.03 15.69 3.55
CA ASP A 2 -30.24 16.89 3.32
C ASP A 2 -29.47 16.76 2.02
N TYR A 3 -29.79 17.66 1.10
CA TYR A 3 -29.18 17.81 -0.20
C TYR A 3 -27.77 18.40 -0.02
N ILE A 4 -26.75 17.69 -0.50
CA ILE A 4 -25.35 18.17 -0.46
C ILE A 4 -25.10 19.05 -1.69
N PRO A 5 -24.78 20.34 -1.54
CA PRO A 5 -24.57 21.26 -2.66
C PRO A 5 -23.23 21.02 -3.40
N VAL A 6 -23.23 21.34 -4.70
CA VAL A 6 -22.14 21.08 -5.67
C VAL A 6 -20.79 21.70 -5.27
N ASP A 7 -20.80 22.78 -4.50
CA ASP A 7 -19.60 23.50 -4.06
C ASP A 7 -18.77 22.68 -3.06
N GLN A 8 -19.41 21.74 -2.35
CA GLN A 8 -18.74 20.79 -1.45
C GLN A 8 -17.99 19.70 -2.26
N TYR A 9 -18.40 19.45 -3.51
CA TYR A 9 -17.77 18.52 -4.46
C TYR A 9 -16.43 19.06 -5.01
N ILE A 10 -16.32 20.38 -5.17
CA ILE A 10 -15.10 21.04 -5.68
C ILE A 10 -14.00 21.03 -4.62
N ASN A 11 -14.34 21.25 -3.34
CA ASN A 11 -13.40 21.16 -2.22
C ASN A 11 -12.92 19.71 -1.97
N MET A 12 -13.79 18.71 -2.16
CA MET A 12 -13.36 17.30 -2.21
C MET A 12 -12.32 17.07 -3.33
N ASN A 13 -12.53 17.61 -4.53
CA ASN A 13 -11.61 17.42 -5.66
C ASN A 13 -10.24 18.09 -5.47
N LEU A 14 -10.17 19.22 -4.77
CA LEU A 14 -8.89 19.88 -4.41
C LEU A 14 -8.13 19.10 -3.32
N HIS A 15 -8.84 18.60 -2.31
CA HIS A 15 -8.25 17.69 -1.33
C HIS A 15 -7.75 16.40 -1.99
N VAL A 16 -8.56 15.81 -2.87
CA VAL A 16 -8.22 14.61 -3.66
C VAL A 16 -6.98 14.84 -4.52
N LYS A 17 -6.83 15.99 -5.22
CA LYS A 17 -5.60 16.27 -5.99
C LYS A 17 -4.34 16.35 -5.11
N SER A 18 -4.43 16.95 -3.93
CA SER A 18 -3.30 17.00 -2.99
C SER A 18 -2.97 15.62 -2.40
N VAL A 19 -4.01 14.84 -2.09
CA VAL A 19 -3.90 13.46 -1.59
C VAL A 19 -3.34 12.54 -2.68
N VAL A 20 -3.72 12.72 -3.94
CA VAL A 20 -3.21 11.94 -5.10
C VAL A 20 -1.74 12.26 -5.37
N ALA A 21 -1.32 13.52 -5.26
CA ALA A 21 0.09 13.88 -5.40
C ALA A 21 0.94 13.23 -4.29
N VAL A 22 0.48 13.30 -3.03
CA VAL A 22 1.12 12.63 -1.89
C VAL A 22 1.12 11.12 -2.07
N ALA A 23 0.00 10.53 -2.49
CA ALA A 23 -0.15 9.10 -2.75
C ALA A 23 0.81 8.62 -3.85
N ASN A 24 0.96 9.35 -4.95
CA ASN A 24 1.88 8.98 -6.04
C ASN A 24 3.35 8.97 -5.59
N THR A 25 3.76 9.93 -4.76
CA THR A 25 5.11 9.91 -4.13
C THR A 25 5.26 8.75 -3.15
N VAL A 26 4.25 8.46 -2.33
CA VAL A 26 4.27 7.34 -1.38
C VAL A 26 4.31 6.00 -2.13
N THR A 27 3.57 5.83 -3.22
CA THR A 27 3.57 4.63 -4.06
C THR A 27 4.93 4.40 -4.72
N SER A 28 5.56 5.44 -5.27
CA SER A 28 6.90 5.32 -5.86
C SER A 28 7.97 4.95 -4.81
N VAL A 29 7.85 5.47 -3.59
CA VAL A 29 8.76 5.18 -2.47
C VAL A 29 8.53 3.75 -1.94
N CYS A 30 7.28 3.29 -1.85
CA CYS A 30 6.98 1.92 -1.40
C CYS A 30 7.29 0.84 -2.45
N ASN A 31 7.23 1.13 -3.76
CA ASN A 31 7.68 0.18 -4.77
C ASN A 31 9.19 -0.11 -4.64
N SER A 32 9.98 0.90 -4.26
CA SER A 32 11.43 0.73 -4.05
C SER A 32 11.76 -0.16 -2.85
N ILE A 33 10.96 -0.12 -1.77
CA ILE A 33 11.19 -0.97 -0.59
C ILE A 33 10.75 -2.42 -0.83
N GLU A 34 9.77 -2.66 -1.70
CA GLU A 34 9.34 -4.00 -2.07
C GLU A 34 10.47 -4.77 -2.79
N GLU A 35 11.12 -4.15 -3.78
CA GLU A 35 12.28 -4.75 -4.46
C GLU A 35 13.42 -5.10 -3.49
N ILE A 36 13.65 -4.22 -2.52
CA ILE A 36 14.67 -4.40 -1.49
C ILE A 36 14.30 -5.56 -0.57
N THR A 37 13.02 -5.69 -0.21
CA THR A 37 12.50 -6.78 0.63
C THR A 37 12.59 -8.13 -0.07
N ILE A 38 12.24 -8.20 -1.36
CA ILE A 38 12.40 -9.42 -2.18
C ILE A 38 13.88 -9.83 -2.24
N SER A 39 14.78 -8.88 -2.48
CA SER A 39 16.22 -9.11 -2.53
C SER A 39 16.78 -9.55 -1.18
N PHE A 40 16.25 -9.00 -0.08
CA PHE A 40 16.60 -9.35 1.29
C PHE A 40 16.23 -10.80 1.63
N GLU A 41 15.02 -11.25 1.27
CA GLU A 41 14.61 -12.64 1.49
C GLU A 41 15.44 -13.62 0.66
N LYS A 42 15.76 -13.27 -0.59
CA LYS A 42 16.69 -14.05 -1.42
C LYS A 42 18.08 -14.15 -0.77
N ALA A 43 18.59 -13.05 -0.22
CA ALA A 43 19.89 -13.01 0.45
C ALA A 43 19.94 -13.86 1.72
N LYS A 44 18.83 -13.98 2.46
CA LYS A 44 18.71 -14.90 3.61
C LYS A 44 18.87 -16.36 3.18
N GLY A 45 18.37 -16.74 2.00
CA GLY A 45 18.62 -18.05 1.39
C GLY A 45 20.11 -18.34 1.25
N TYR A 46 20.88 -17.38 0.72
CA TYR A 46 22.34 -17.54 0.58
C TYR A 46 23.09 -17.65 1.91
N ILE A 47 22.57 -17.11 3.02
CA ILE A 47 23.15 -17.38 4.36
C ILE A 47 22.98 -18.86 4.71
N THR A 48 21.78 -19.40 4.53
CA THR A 48 21.47 -20.82 4.80
C THR A 48 22.34 -21.75 3.96
N ASP A 49 22.56 -21.39 2.70
CA ASP A 49 23.40 -22.15 1.76
C ASP A 49 24.91 -21.92 1.96
N LYS A 50 25.31 -21.13 2.97
CA LYS A 50 26.70 -20.72 3.25
C LYS A 50 27.39 -19.98 2.09
N GLU A 51 26.60 -19.43 1.18
CA GLU A 51 27.05 -18.62 0.05
C GLU A 51 27.26 -17.14 0.45
N PHE A 52 28.09 -16.91 1.47
CA PHE A 52 28.17 -15.61 2.16
C PHE A 52 28.55 -14.43 1.25
N LYS A 53 29.37 -14.65 0.20
CA LYS A 53 29.69 -13.58 -0.77
C LYS A 53 28.47 -13.11 -1.55
N LYS A 54 27.60 -14.04 -1.97
CA LYS A 54 26.34 -13.70 -2.67
C LYS A 54 25.38 -12.98 -1.73
N ALA A 55 25.29 -13.44 -0.48
CA ALA A 55 24.49 -12.79 0.55
C ALA A 55 24.95 -11.34 0.80
N ILE A 56 26.26 -11.13 1.03
CA ILE A 56 26.87 -9.81 1.23
C ILE A 56 26.56 -8.87 0.07
N SER A 57 26.75 -9.33 -1.18
CA SER A 57 26.46 -8.52 -2.37
C SER A 57 25.03 -8.01 -2.40
N LEU A 58 24.05 -8.88 -2.12
CA LEU A 58 22.64 -8.48 -2.11
C LEU A 58 22.28 -7.57 -0.93
N PHE A 59 22.89 -7.78 0.25
CA PHE A 59 22.68 -6.87 1.38
C PHE A 59 23.27 -5.50 1.10
N ASP A 60 24.46 -5.40 0.51
CA ASP A 60 25.07 -4.13 0.14
C ASP A 60 24.24 -3.37 -0.89
N ASP A 61 23.71 -4.06 -1.90
CA ASP A 61 22.79 -3.47 -2.88
C ASP A 61 21.53 -2.91 -2.21
N GLY A 62 20.92 -3.67 -1.30
CA GLY A 62 19.74 -3.22 -0.54
C GLY A 62 20.03 -2.02 0.36
N ILE A 63 21.17 -2.05 1.09
CA ILE A 63 21.62 -0.95 1.96
C ILE A 63 21.86 0.31 1.14
N LYS A 64 22.47 0.18 -0.05
CA LYS A 64 22.71 1.29 -0.97
C LYS A 64 21.41 1.85 -1.55
N LYS A 65 20.47 0.98 -1.94
CA LYS A 65 19.16 1.38 -2.49
C LYS A 65 18.31 2.16 -1.47
N ILE A 66 18.26 1.72 -0.21
CA ILE A 66 17.58 2.46 0.87
C ILE A 66 18.24 3.83 1.10
N GLY A 67 19.57 3.89 0.99
CA GLY A 67 20.33 5.13 1.18
C GLY A 67 20.06 5.76 2.54
N ASN A 68 19.70 7.06 2.55
CA ASN A 68 19.38 7.83 3.75
C ASN A 68 17.87 8.01 3.96
N GLN A 69 17.02 7.38 3.15
CA GLN A 69 15.56 7.57 3.21
C GLN A 69 14.92 7.01 4.50
N TYR A 70 15.66 6.18 5.22
CA TYR A 70 15.26 5.62 6.50
C TYR A 70 15.66 6.52 7.70
N TYR A 71 16.47 7.56 7.48
CA TYR A 71 16.99 8.37 8.58
C TYR A 71 15.87 9.20 9.23
N SER A 72 15.81 9.19 10.56
CA SER A 72 14.95 10.04 11.36
C SER A 72 15.70 10.53 12.59
N THR A 73 15.48 11.79 12.97
CA THR A 73 16.03 12.39 14.20
C THR A 73 15.40 11.83 15.47
N ASP A 74 14.23 11.20 15.34
CA ASP A 74 13.45 10.71 16.48
C ASP A 74 13.78 9.24 16.82
N ILE A 75 14.67 8.60 16.04
CA ILE A 75 15.03 7.20 16.20
C ILE A 75 16.53 7.10 16.45
N GLN A 76 16.90 6.45 17.55
CA GLN A 76 18.29 6.10 17.83
C GLN A 76 18.72 4.95 16.90
N ASP A 77 19.41 5.29 15.81
CA ASP A 77 19.92 4.34 14.81
C ASP A 77 21.41 4.02 15.04
N ASP A 78 21.73 2.76 15.30
CA ASP A 78 23.10 2.25 15.43
C ASP A 78 23.61 1.53 14.16
N THR A 79 22.81 1.50 13.09
CA THR A 79 23.13 0.73 11.88
C THR A 79 24.38 1.24 11.17
N GLY A 80 24.71 2.54 11.30
CA GLY A 80 25.96 3.10 10.80
C GLY A 80 27.19 2.44 11.44
N MET A 81 27.21 2.29 12.77
CA MET A 81 28.33 1.63 13.47
C MET A 81 28.37 0.13 13.16
N LYS A 82 27.21 -0.54 13.09
CA LYS A 82 27.12 -1.95 12.69
C LYS A 82 27.66 -2.19 11.29
N LEU A 83 27.42 -1.29 10.35
CA LEU A 83 27.92 -1.39 8.98
C LEU A 83 29.44 -1.24 8.92
N ILE A 84 30.02 -0.34 9.71
CA ILE A 84 31.49 -0.22 9.85
C ILE A 84 32.08 -1.55 10.33
N LEU A 85 31.50 -2.14 11.38
CA LEU A 85 31.94 -3.44 11.88
C LEU A 85 31.79 -4.53 10.82
N ALA A 86 30.67 -4.57 10.09
CA ALA A 86 30.43 -5.55 9.05
C ALA A 86 31.49 -5.49 7.94
N ASN A 87 31.84 -4.29 7.49
CA ASN A 87 32.87 -4.07 6.47
C ASN A 87 34.27 -4.43 6.99
N ALA A 88 34.55 -4.22 8.28
CA ALA A 88 35.80 -4.64 8.89
C ALA A 88 35.91 -6.17 8.93
N GLU A 89 34.84 -6.88 9.28
CA GLU A 89 34.78 -8.34 9.27
C GLU A 89 34.92 -8.91 7.86
N GLU A 90 34.30 -8.29 6.87
CA GLU A 90 34.43 -8.68 5.45
C GLU A 90 35.88 -8.59 4.99
N LYS A 91 36.57 -7.49 5.29
CA LYS A 91 37.99 -7.29 4.94
C LYS A 91 38.93 -8.28 5.61
N LYS A 92 38.56 -8.80 6.80
CA LYS A 92 39.31 -9.86 7.50
C LYS A 92 39.05 -11.25 6.91
N GLY A 93 38.11 -11.40 5.97
CA GLY A 93 37.68 -12.68 5.43
C GLY A 93 36.62 -13.40 6.29
N ASN A 94 36.10 -12.76 7.34
CA ASN A 94 35.04 -13.30 8.20
C ASN A 94 33.67 -13.12 7.54
N LEU A 95 33.48 -13.74 6.39
CA LEU A 95 32.34 -13.51 5.50
C LEU A 95 31.00 -13.86 6.16
N GLU A 96 30.95 -14.91 6.97
CA GLU A 96 29.74 -15.28 7.71
C GLU A 96 29.32 -14.14 8.66
N ARG A 97 30.25 -13.66 9.49
CA ARG A 97 30.00 -12.59 10.45
C ARG A 97 29.60 -11.28 9.74
N ALA A 98 30.28 -10.96 8.64
CA ALA A 98 29.95 -9.82 7.81
C ALA A 98 28.52 -9.92 7.23
N ALA A 99 28.15 -11.09 6.68
CA ALA A 99 26.82 -11.32 6.12
C ALA A 99 25.71 -11.14 7.19
N TYR A 100 25.88 -11.70 8.39
CA TYR A 100 24.91 -11.52 9.47
C TYR A 100 24.78 -10.06 9.94
N LEU A 101 25.89 -9.33 10.03
CA LEU A 101 25.85 -7.92 10.41
C LEU A 101 25.15 -7.08 9.33
N LYS A 102 25.46 -7.29 8.05
CA LYS A 102 24.78 -6.58 6.94
C LYS A 102 23.30 -6.94 6.84
N ARG A 103 22.92 -8.20 7.10
CA ARG A 103 21.52 -8.61 7.23
C ARG A 103 20.80 -7.77 8.29
N ASN A 104 21.36 -7.72 9.51
CA ASN A 104 20.76 -6.99 10.62
C ASN A 104 20.68 -5.47 10.35
N VAL A 105 21.68 -4.91 9.66
CA VAL A 105 21.66 -3.51 9.22
C VAL A 105 20.51 -3.28 8.24
N LEU A 106 20.40 -4.09 7.19
CA LEU A 106 19.36 -3.90 6.19
C LEU A 106 17.97 -4.11 6.77
N GLU A 107 17.78 -5.14 7.59
CA GLU A 107 16.51 -5.43 8.27
C GLU A 107 16.04 -4.26 9.14
N ALA A 108 16.92 -3.71 9.98
CA ALA A 108 16.60 -2.56 10.82
C ALA A 108 16.23 -1.33 9.98
N ARG A 109 16.97 -1.07 8.88
CA ARG A 109 16.66 0.05 7.98
C ARG A 109 15.33 -0.11 7.26
N ILE A 110 14.98 -1.33 6.80
CA ILE A 110 13.67 -1.64 6.22
C ILE A 110 12.57 -1.37 7.25
N GLN A 111 12.73 -1.84 8.49
CA GLN A 111 11.75 -1.63 9.56
C GLN A 111 11.53 -0.15 9.85
N ILE A 112 12.61 0.63 10.01
CA ILE A 112 12.53 2.08 10.23
C ILE A 112 11.84 2.75 9.04
N PHE A 113 12.26 2.43 7.82
CA PHE A 113 11.67 3.00 6.62
C PHE A 113 10.16 2.73 6.53
N ASN A 114 9.73 1.50 6.85
CA ASN A 114 8.32 1.12 6.84
C ASN A 114 7.51 1.83 7.93
N THR A 115 8.11 2.07 9.10
CA THR A 115 7.50 2.87 10.17
C THR A 115 7.32 4.33 9.76
N LEU A 116 8.35 4.94 9.16
CA LEU A 116 8.32 6.35 8.75
C LEU A 116 7.38 6.61 7.57
N ASN A 117 7.39 5.72 6.57
CA ASN A 117 6.67 5.93 5.31
C ASN A 117 5.30 5.24 5.26
N GLN A 118 4.88 4.59 6.35
CA GLN A 118 3.66 3.79 6.39
C GLN A 118 3.57 2.79 5.22
N CYS A 119 4.68 2.32 4.67
CA CYS A 119 4.65 1.32 3.59
C CYS A 119 4.03 0.00 4.08
N ASN A 120 4.05 -0.26 5.39
CA ASN A 120 3.28 -1.33 6.04
C ASN A 120 1.75 -1.15 5.98
N LYS A 121 1.22 0.01 5.58
CA LYS A 121 -0.21 0.16 5.25
C LYS A 121 -0.54 -0.21 3.81
N ILE A 122 0.44 -0.25 2.91
CA ILE A 122 0.21 -0.56 1.50
C ILE A 122 0.38 -2.06 1.23
N THR A 123 1.36 -2.72 1.84
CA THR A 123 1.56 -4.18 1.71
C THR A 123 0.74 -5.04 2.68
N SER A 124 0.02 -4.42 3.62
CA SER A 124 -0.99 -5.07 4.48
C SER A 124 -2.42 -4.60 4.16
N GLN A 125 -2.67 -3.99 3.00
CA GLN A 125 -4.03 -3.71 2.49
C GLN A 125 -4.27 -4.27 1.08
N THR A 126 -3.55 -5.32 0.72
CA THR A 126 -4.13 -6.43 -0.04
C THR A 126 -4.71 -7.51 0.88
N GLU A 127 -5.09 -7.15 2.11
CA GLU A 127 -6.38 -7.66 2.57
C GLU A 127 -7.44 -7.08 1.64
N THR A 128 -7.78 -7.87 0.62
CA THR A 128 -8.99 -7.76 -0.19
C THR A 128 -9.97 -6.71 0.35
N ILE A 129 -10.07 -5.53 -0.27
CA ILE A 129 -11.34 -4.82 -0.24
C ILE A 129 -12.29 -5.69 -1.06
N LYS A 130 -12.82 -6.73 -0.40
CA LYS A 130 -13.60 -7.79 -1.03
C LYS A 130 -14.85 -7.19 -1.68
N TYR A 131 -15.32 -6.06 -1.13
CA TYR A 131 -16.39 -5.19 -1.62
C TYR A 131 -16.49 -3.93 -0.72
N ILE A 132 -17.04 -2.82 -1.22
CA ILE A 132 -17.34 -1.57 -0.49
C ILE A 132 -18.82 -1.43 -0.14
N GLY A 133 -19.62 -2.46 -0.43
CA GLY A 133 -21.07 -2.39 -0.22
C GLY A 133 -21.85 -3.55 -0.79
N LYS A 134 -23.17 -3.44 -0.70
CA LYS A 134 -24.14 -4.32 -1.34
C LYS A 134 -25.08 -3.51 -2.22
N ALA A 135 -25.50 -4.09 -3.33
CA ALA A 135 -26.48 -3.53 -4.24
C ALA A 135 -27.66 -4.48 -4.41
N TRP A 136 -28.86 -3.93 -4.60
CA TRP A 136 -30.04 -4.67 -5.04
C TRP A 136 -30.95 -3.79 -5.87
N MET A 137 -31.82 -4.43 -6.67
CA MET A 137 -32.82 -3.73 -7.47
C MET A 137 -34.21 -3.93 -6.88
N GLU A 138 -34.88 -2.83 -6.58
CA GLU A 138 -36.27 -2.77 -6.12
C GLU A 138 -37.25 -3.01 -7.29
N ASN A 139 -38.52 -3.30 -6.97
CA ASN A 139 -39.56 -3.60 -7.96
C ASN A 139 -39.81 -2.45 -8.96
N ASN A 140 -39.54 -1.20 -8.55
CA ASN A 140 -39.63 0.00 -9.38
C ASN A 140 -38.40 0.22 -10.27
N ARG A 141 -37.47 -0.75 -10.35
CA ARG A 141 -36.17 -0.65 -11.05
C ARG A 141 -35.22 0.38 -10.44
N GLU A 142 -35.44 0.80 -9.20
CA GLU A 142 -34.46 1.60 -8.47
C GLU A 142 -33.32 0.69 -7.97
N VAL A 143 -32.08 1.09 -8.23
CA VAL A 143 -30.89 0.43 -7.69
C VAL A 143 -30.55 1.05 -6.35
N VAL A 144 -30.50 0.22 -5.31
CA VAL A 144 -30.11 0.65 -3.96
C VAL A 144 -28.70 0.15 -3.67
N LEU A 145 -27.81 1.06 -3.27
CA LEU A 145 -26.43 0.82 -2.92
C LEU A 145 -26.25 1.11 -1.42
N GLN A 146 -26.02 0.08 -0.62
CA GLN A 146 -25.59 0.22 0.76
C GLN A 146 -24.07 0.14 0.80
N LEU A 147 -23.42 1.30 0.96
CA LEU A 147 -21.98 1.44 0.96
C LEU A 147 -21.45 1.60 2.39
N PHE A 148 -20.26 1.07 2.63
CA PHE A 148 -19.52 1.30 3.86
C PHE A 148 -18.11 1.80 3.52
N LEU A 149 -17.63 2.76 4.30
CA LEU A 149 -16.27 3.28 4.24
C LEU A 149 -15.56 2.82 5.50
N GLN A 150 -14.50 2.04 5.35
CA GLN A 150 -13.62 1.66 6.45
C GLN A 150 -12.36 2.51 6.38
N GLU A 151 -12.16 3.38 7.37
CA GLU A 151 -10.91 4.11 7.53
C GLU A 151 -9.89 3.32 8.36
N ASN A 152 -8.61 3.64 8.17
CA ASN A 152 -7.46 2.99 8.82
C ASN A 152 -7.46 3.06 10.37
N ASN A 153 -8.35 3.87 10.96
CA ASN A 153 -8.54 4.03 12.40
C ASN A 153 -9.75 3.24 12.94
N GLY A 154 -10.43 2.45 12.10
CA GLY A 154 -11.62 1.69 12.46
C GLY A 154 -12.94 2.47 12.38
N ALA A 155 -12.94 3.73 11.91
CA ALA A 155 -14.17 4.45 11.64
C ALA A 155 -14.92 3.82 10.45
N LEU A 156 -16.19 3.48 10.67
CA LEU A 156 -17.10 2.94 9.66
C LEU A 156 -18.13 3.99 9.29
N GLY A 157 -17.94 4.66 8.15
CA GLY A 157 -19.00 5.46 7.53
C GLY A 157 -19.99 4.52 6.82
N GLN A 158 -21.30 4.78 6.90
CA GLN A 158 -22.30 4.07 6.12
C GLN A 158 -23.13 5.05 5.30
N ALA A 159 -23.38 4.72 4.04
CA ALA A 159 -24.22 5.51 3.15
C ALA A 159 -25.20 4.60 2.40
N ILE A 160 -26.41 5.09 2.18
CA ILE A 160 -27.37 4.45 1.28
C ILE A 160 -27.59 5.40 0.11
N LEU A 161 -27.19 4.97 -1.08
CA LEU A 161 -27.46 5.66 -2.33
C LEU A 161 -28.59 4.95 -3.05
N ARG A 162 -29.46 5.74 -3.68
CA ARG A 162 -30.61 5.27 -4.45
C ARG A 162 -30.51 5.86 -5.83
N CYS A 163 -30.55 5.01 -6.85
CA CYS A 163 -30.41 5.42 -8.23
C CYS A 163 -31.63 4.96 -9.03
N LYS A 164 -32.39 5.91 -9.55
CA LYS A 164 -33.58 5.68 -10.36
C LYS A 164 -33.23 5.55 -11.85
N PRO A 165 -34.06 4.89 -12.66
CA PRO A 165 -33.81 4.72 -14.09
C PRO A 165 -33.59 6.02 -14.89
N ASP A 166 -34.11 7.15 -14.41
CA ASP A 166 -33.99 8.48 -15.00
C ASP A 166 -32.74 9.25 -14.52
N ASP A 167 -31.99 8.72 -13.54
CA ASP A 167 -30.76 9.36 -13.08
C ASP A 167 -29.64 9.24 -14.15
N PRO A 168 -28.87 10.31 -14.40
CA PRO A 168 -27.78 10.29 -15.39
C PRO A 168 -26.74 9.18 -15.17
N GLN A 169 -26.51 8.81 -13.90
CA GLN A 169 -25.51 7.82 -13.49
C GLN A 169 -26.04 6.37 -13.46
N TYR A 170 -27.33 6.15 -13.72
CA TYR A 170 -27.98 4.83 -13.57
C TYR A 170 -27.31 3.75 -14.41
N ASN A 171 -27.01 4.05 -15.68
CA ASN A 171 -26.35 3.12 -16.59
C ASN A 171 -24.90 2.82 -16.18
N GLU A 172 -24.20 3.81 -15.62
CA GLU A 172 -22.83 3.62 -15.14
C GLU A 172 -22.78 2.73 -13.91
N VAL A 173 -23.72 2.91 -12.98
CA VAL A 173 -23.90 2.05 -11.81
C VAL A 173 -24.19 0.61 -12.25
N LEU A 174 -25.14 0.40 -13.17
CA LEU A 174 -25.43 -0.94 -13.68
C LEU A 174 -24.23 -1.58 -14.38
N LYS A 175 -23.48 -0.81 -15.18
CA LYS A 175 -22.26 -1.27 -15.83
C LYS A 175 -21.22 -1.71 -14.80
N HIS A 176 -21.01 -0.93 -13.74
CA HIS A 176 -20.10 -1.24 -12.65
C HIS A 176 -20.49 -2.53 -11.91
N LEU A 177 -21.78 -2.71 -11.65
CA LEU A 177 -22.31 -3.93 -11.02
C LEU A 177 -22.31 -5.16 -11.96
N LYS A 178 -21.89 -4.99 -13.22
CA LYS A 178 -21.96 -6.00 -14.28
C LYS A 178 -23.41 -6.50 -14.48
N GLY A 179 -24.34 -5.55 -14.57
CA GLY A 179 -25.78 -5.76 -14.60
C GLY A 179 -26.37 -6.07 -13.23
N LEU A 180 -27.69 -5.90 -13.09
CA LEU A 180 -28.43 -6.26 -11.87
C LEU A 180 -29.91 -6.47 -12.23
N ASN A 181 -30.45 -7.65 -11.97
CA ASN A 181 -31.86 -7.95 -12.24
C ASN A 181 -32.76 -7.63 -11.03
N GLN A 182 -34.06 -7.49 -11.25
CA GLN A 182 -35.03 -7.28 -10.17
C GLN A 182 -34.98 -8.44 -9.16
N GLY A 183 -34.91 -8.10 -7.86
CA GLY A 183 -34.76 -9.08 -6.78
C GLY A 183 -33.37 -9.68 -6.63
N GLU A 184 -32.43 -9.40 -7.55
CA GLU A 184 -31.04 -9.83 -7.45
C GLU A 184 -30.26 -8.95 -6.45
N ARG A 185 -29.31 -9.56 -5.73
CA ARG A 185 -28.38 -8.87 -4.84
C ARG A 185 -26.94 -9.12 -5.26
N LYS A 186 -26.13 -8.07 -5.30
CA LYS A 186 -24.70 -8.16 -5.64
C LYS A 186 -23.84 -7.42 -4.62
N VAL A 187 -22.57 -7.79 -4.58
CA VAL A 187 -21.55 -7.00 -3.89
C VAL A 187 -21.13 -5.82 -4.77
N VAL A 188 -20.80 -4.69 -4.15
CA VAL A 188 -20.29 -3.50 -4.83
C VAL A 188 -18.78 -3.49 -4.69
N LEU A 189 -18.05 -3.60 -5.79
CA LEU A 189 -16.59 -3.46 -5.76
C LEU A 189 -16.20 -1.97 -5.71
N PRO A 190 -14.99 -1.63 -5.22
CA PRO A 190 -14.45 -0.28 -5.41
C PRO A 190 -14.50 0.13 -6.88
N TRP A 191 -14.77 1.41 -7.15
CA TRP A 191 -14.49 1.99 -8.47
C TRP A 191 -12.98 2.03 -8.65
N LEU A 192 -12.44 1.14 -9.46
CA LEU A 192 -11.04 1.23 -9.88
C LEU A 192 -10.97 2.33 -10.94
N ASP A 193 -10.42 3.48 -10.59
CA ASP A 193 -10.19 4.54 -11.58
C ASP A 193 -9.33 3.98 -12.72
N ALA A 194 -9.86 4.05 -13.94
CA ALA A 194 -9.26 3.51 -15.16
C ALA A 194 -7.97 4.24 -15.62
N LYS A 195 -7.30 4.99 -14.71
CA LYS A 195 -6.01 5.65 -14.94
C LYS A 195 -4.89 5.15 -14.03
N ALA A 196 -5.11 4.13 -13.21
CA ALA A 196 -4.05 3.52 -12.40
C ALA A 196 -3.32 2.34 -13.11
N LEU A 197 -3.58 2.10 -14.39
CA LEU A 197 -2.96 1.02 -15.17
C LEU A 197 -2.50 1.50 -16.56
N ILE A 198 -1.60 2.48 -16.61
CA ILE A 198 -0.57 2.62 -17.68
C ILE A 198 0.66 3.27 -17.05
#